data_AF-A0A1U7N6T9-F1
#
_entry.id   AF-A0A1U7N6T9-F1
#
_cell.length_a   1.000
_cell.length_b   1.000
_cell.length_c   1.000
_cell.angle_alpha   90.00
_cell.angle_beta   90.00
_cell.angle_gamma   90.00
#
_symmetry.space_group_name_H-M   'P 1'
#
loop_
_entity.id
_entity.type
_entity.pdbx_description
1 polymer ?
#
loop_
_entity_poly.entity_id
_entity_poly.type
_entity_poly.pdbx_seq_one_letter_code
_entity_poly.pdbx_strand_id
1 'polypeptide(L)' 'MSKDFKSNFNKQPVEHTLKGSREAVIYSIQMLYKLGYAEIAEWTPLEPTEVPGEVITKMMKYWLLP' A
#
# COMPACT_ATOMS: atom_id res chain seq x y z
N MET A 1 3.37 -40.15 6.65
CA MET A 1 4.09 -39.18 7.51
C MET A 1 4.33 -37.92 6.69
N SER A 2 3.52 -36.87 6.86
CA SER A 2 3.82 -35.57 6.27
C SER A 2 4.63 -34.79 7.31
N LYS A 3 5.91 -34.55 7.04
CA LYS A 3 6.73 -33.69 7.89
C LYS A 3 6.18 -32.28 7.79
N ASP A 4 5.91 -31.68 8.94
CA ASP A 4 5.42 -30.31 9.08
C ASP A 4 6.32 -29.33 8.31
N PHE A 5 5.79 -28.72 7.26
CA PHE A 5 6.43 -27.58 6.60
C PHE A 5 6.27 -26.37 7.53
N LYS A 6 7.11 -26.26 8.56
CA LYS A 6 7.25 -25.02 9.33
C LYS A 6 7.93 -24.00 8.43
N SER A 7 7.13 -23.18 7.73
CA SER A 7 7.68 -22.05 7.01
C SER A 7 8.09 -20.95 7.99
N ASN A 8 9.38 -20.60 8.01
CA ASN A 8 9.93 -19.51 8.81
C ASN A 8 9.72 -18.13 8.14
N PHE A 9 8.59 -17.92 7.46
CA PHE A 9 8.32 -16.61 6.85
C PHE A 9 8.01 -15.59 7.95
N ASN A 10 8.92 -14.64 8.16
CA ASN A 10 8.67 -13.51 9.03
C ASN A 10 7.83 -12.47 8.27
N LYS A 11 6.65 -12.13 8.81
CA LYS A 11 5.82 -11.04 8.26
C LYS A 11 6.53 -9.71 8.44
N GLN A 12 6.98 -9.10 7.34
CA GLN A 12 7.62 -7.80 7.34
C GLN A 12 6.62 -6.71 6.94
N PRO A 13 6.26 -5.77 7.84
CA PRO A 13 5.39 -4.65 7.49
C PRO A 13 6.12 -3.63 6.61
N VAL A 14 5.43 -3.07 5.62
CA VAL A 14 5.90 -1.97 4.77
C VAL A 14 4.79 -0.95 4.59
N GLU A 15 5.03 0.27 5.08
CA GLU A 15 4.19 1.43 4.78
C GLU A 15 4.47 1.94 3.37
N HIS A 16 3.43 2.09 2.57
CA HIS A 16 3.49 2.79 1.30
C HIS A 16 2.81 4.14 1.47
N THR A 17 3.49 5.20 1.04
CA THR A 17 2.95 6.57 1.06
C THR A 17 2.91 7.09 -0.36
N LEU A 18 1.74 7.55 -0.79
CA LEU A 18 1.58 8.35 -2.01
C LEU A 18 1.36 9.80 -1.60
N LYS A 19 2.13 10.71 -2.19
CA LYS A 19 2.07 12.14 -1.90
C LYS A 19 2.29 12.91 -3.21
N GLY A 20 1.44 13.89 -3.49
CA GLY A 20 1.51 14.68 -4.72
C GLY A 20 0.17 15.35 -5.05
N SER A 21 -0.03 15.77 -6.30
CA SER A 21 -1.33 16.34 -6.70
C SER A 21 -2.46 15.32 -6.53
N ARG A 22 -3.66 15.82 -6.24
CA ARG A 22 -4.85 14.97 -6.06
C ARG A 22 -5.06 14.02 -7.23
N GLU A 23 -4.90 14.50 -8.45
CA GLU A 23 -5.09 13.74 -9.68
C GLU A 23 -4.04 12.63 -9.81
N ALA A 24 -2.76 12.94 -9.54
CA ALA A 24 -1.68 11.98 -9.63
C ALA A 24 -1.81 10.86 -8.57
N VAL A 25 -2.22 11.22 -7.35
CA VAL A 25 -2.45 10.25 -6.28
C VAL A 25 -3.63 9.33 -6.60
N ILE A 26 -4.77 9.88 -7.05
CA ILE A 26 -5.94 9.07 -7.45
C ILE A 26 -5.59 8.14 -8.62
N TYR A 27 -4.88 8.64 -9.63
CA TYR A 27 -4.46 7.84 -10.77
C TYR A 27 -3.54 6.69 -10.32
N SER A 28 -2.60 6.95 -9.41
CA SER A 28 -1.70 5.95 -8.85
C SER A 28 -2.45 4.86 -8.09
N ILE A 29 -3.42 5.20 -7.24
CA ILE A 29 -4.28 4.22 -6.55
C ILE A 29 -5.01 3.33 -7.56
N GLN A 30 -5.63 3.93 -8.58
CA GLN A 30 -6.36 3.19 -9.61
C GLN A 30 -5.45 2.28 -10.43
N MET A 31 -4.23 2.74 -10.74
CA MET A 31 -3.23 1.95 -11.45
C MET A 31 -2.80 0.74 -10.62
N LEU A 32 -2.47 0.94 -9.34
CA LEU A 32 -2.07 -0.14 -8.44
C LEU A 32 -3.21 -1.14 -8.21
N TYR A 33 -4.45 -0.68 -8.15
CA TYR A 33 -5.63 -1.54 -8.13
C TYR A 33 -5.75 -2.41 -9.38
N LYS A 34 -5.64 -1.81 -10.58
CA LYS A 34 -5.70 -2.53 -11.85
C LYS A 34 -4.58 -3.58 -12.00
N LEU A 35 -3.42 -3.34 -11.39
CA LEU A 35 -2.29 -4.28 -11.38
C LEU A 35 -2.46 -5.39 -10.34
N GLY A 36 -3.53 -5.38 -9.54
CA GLY A 36 -3.75 -6.32 -8.45
C GLY A 36 -2.77 -6.13 -7.28
N TYR A 37 -2.13 -4.96 -7.19
CA TYR A 37 -1.14 -4.69 -6.15
C TYR A 37 -1.80 -4.35 -4.81
N ALA A 38 -2.87 -3.56 -4.82
CA ALA A 38 -3.60 -3.16 -3.61
C ALA A 38 -5.06 -2.80 -3.95
N GLU A 39 -5.99 -3.12 -3.06
CA GLU A 39 -7.38 -2.69 -3.11
C GLU A 39 -7.50 -1.20 -2.81
N ILE A 40 -8.50 -0.54 -3.39
CA ILE A 40 -8.74 0.90 -3.16
C ILE A 40 -9.01 1.19 -1.68
N ALA A 41 -9.70 0.27 -0.99
CA ALA A 41 -10.06 0.40 0.42
C ALA A 41 -8.89 0.15 1.40
N GLU A 42 -7.73 -0.35 0.93
CA GLU A 42 -6.53 -0.50 1.77
C GLU A 42 -5.84 0.85 2.04
N TRP A 43 -6.12 1.86 1.23
CA TRP A 43 -5.55 3.20 1.38
C TRP A 43 -6.34 4.03 2.39
N THR A 44 -5.63 4.82 3.20
CA THR A 44 -6.27 5.84 4.05
C THR A 44 -6.95 6.91 3.19
N PRO A 45 -7.95 7.62 3.74
CA PRO A 45 -8.50 8.81 3.09
C PRO A 45 -7.39 9.79 2.67
N LEU A 46 -7.62 10.51 1.56
CA LEU A 46 -6.71 11.56 1.11
C LEU A 46 -6.73 12.72 2.12
N GLU A 47 -5.58 13.04 2.69
CA GLU A 47 -5.40 14.15 3.61
C GLU A 47 -4.66 15.30 2.92
N PRO A 48 -5.05 16.57 3.13
CA PRO A 48 -4.29 17.71 2.63
C PRO A 48 -2.95 17.80 3.35
N THR A 49 -1.95 18.36 2.67
CA THR A 49 -0.65 18.67 3.27
C THR A 49 -0.48 20.18 3.47
N GLU A 50 0.68 20.61 3.95
CA GLU A 50 1.05 22.03 4.03
C GLU A 50 1.19 22.68 2.64
N VAL A 51 1.39 21.90 1.58
CA VAL A 51 1.52 22.38 0.21
C VAL A 51 0.12 22.45 -0.44
N PRO A 52 -0.33 23.63 -0.92
CA PRO A 52 -1.63 23.77 -1.56
C PRO A 52 -1.79 22.85 -2.78
N GLY A 53 -2.88 22.08 -2.80
CA GLY A 53 -3.19 21.14 -3.89
C GLY A 53 -2.48 19.78 -3.78
N GLU A 54 -1.57 19.61 -2.82
CA GLU A 54 -0.92 18.34 -2.53
C GLU A 54 -1.69 17.57 -1.46
N VAL A 55 -1.89 16.28 -1.73
CA VAL A 55 -2.52 15.33 -0.82
C VAL A 55 -1.58 14.18 -0.50
N ILE A 56 -1.83 13.52 0.63
CA ILE A 56 -1.13 12.32 1.07
C ILE A 56 -2.12 11.21 1.40
N THR A 57 -1.72 9.97 1.17
CA THR A 57 -2.43 8.75 1.58
C THR A 57 -1.44 7.63 1.84
N LYS A 58 -1.80 6.72 2.73
CA LYS A 58 -0.93 5.65 3.21
C LYS A 58 -1.65 4.31 3.15
N MET A 59 -0.88 3.23 3.04
CA MET A 59 -1.35 1.86 3.28
C MET A 59 -0.25 1.03 3.94
N MET A 60 -0.64 -0.06 4.59
CA MET A 60 0.30 -1.01 5.21
C MET A 60 0.17 -2.38 4.55
N LYS A 61 1.26 -2.93 4.01
CA LYS A 61 1.31 -4.31 3.50
C LYS A 61 2.25 -5.15 4.36
N TYR A 62 1.96 -6.45 4.47
CA TYR A 62 2.80 -7.42 5.18
C TYR A 62 3.34 -8.45 4.20
N TRP A 63 4.66 -8.48 4.04
CA TRP A 63 5.33 -9.42 3.14
C TRP A 63 5.80 -10.65 3.88
N LEU A 64 5.65 -11.80 3.25
CA LEU A 64 6.29 -13.05 3.67
C LEU A 64 7.62 -13.13 2.92
N LEU A 65 8.69 -12.68 3.56
CA LEU A 65 10.04 -12.77 3.00
C LEU A 65 10.72 -14.08 3.46
N PRO A 66 11.51 -14.73 2.59
CA PRO A 66 12.22 -15.97 2.90
C PRO A 66 13.30 -15.81 3.98
#